data_AF-Q54KY1-F1
#
_entry.id   AF-Q54KY1-F1
#
_cell.length_a   1.000
_cell.length_b   1.000
_cell.length_c   1.000
_cell.angle_alpha   90.00
_cell.angle_beta   90.00
_cell.angle_gamma   90.00
#
_symmetry.space_group_name_H-M   'P 1'
#
loop_
_entity.id
_entity.type
_entity.pdbx_description
1 polymer ?
#
loop_
_entity_poly.entity_id
_entity_poly.type
_entity_poly.pdbx_seq_one_letter_code
_entity_poly.pdbx_strand_id
1 'polypeptide(L)'
;MISIKGVVSPLLLFKNSNNNFNFTKIVNNLNRYYSTTTTTTTTTIGNKENNGKKSIKIYKSTTNNALFNIATEDWLFKEFDLNKQTLYLWRNSPTVVIGRYQNPYKECHLQRMEEDNVVLARRYSGGGAVYHDLGNTNFTFLSPTADYSKDRNTNIIINSLSSIGISGPIEASGRNDIIVQGKKVSGSAYKQSGPRSFHHGTIMINVNLDSLQKYLNPNKDKLKSKGITSVISRVLNMKTILPTMNHEMVCDSVIKEFCKMYGNDNVEVEELTVSDLERIPSLKETYETLQKWDWRYGNSPEFEHQFEKRFDWGTVDINMNVTKSIIDKVKIYSDSLNPTMIEVLSNNLLGMKYNEEGISIAIERTKTC
;
A
#
# COMPACT_ATOMS: atom_id res chain seq x y z
N MET A 1 23.36 31.95 -46.81
CA MET A 1 21.88 32.08 -46.72
C MET A 1 21.27 30.69 -46.51
N ILE A 2 21.13 30.22 -45.27
CA ILE A 2 20.07 29.30 -44.86
C ILE A 2 19.66 29.76 -43.47
N SER A 3 18.62 30.58 -43.43
CA SER A 3 17.98 31.05 -42.20
C SER A 3 17.17 29.88 -41.64
N ILE A 4 17.40 29.57 -40.37
CA ILE A 4 16.72 28.53 -39.61
C ILE A 4 15.24 28.93 -39.48
N LYS A 5 14.39 28.34 -40.33
CA LYS A 5 12.94 28.50 -40.26
C LYS A 5 12.47 28.01 -38.89
N GLY A 6 11.72 28.89 -38.22
CA GLY A 6 11.26 28.71 -36.86
C GLY A 6 10.57 27.38 -36.62
N VAL A 7 10.96 26.74 -35.53
CA VAL A 7 10.19 25.70 -34.86
C VAL A 7 8.91 26.37 -34.37
N VAL A 8 7.84 26.26 -35.15
CA VAL A 8 6.50 26.57 -34.68
C VAL A 8 6.20 25.52 -33.61
N SER A 9 6.27 25.96 -32.35
CA SER A 9 5.79 25.19 -31.21
C SER A 9 4.36 24.69 -31.50
N PRO A 10 4.06 23.39 -31.33
CA PRO A 10 2.70 22.85 -31.54
C PRO A 10 1.62 23.43 -30.61
N LEU A 11 1.95 24.38 -29.73
CA LEU A 11 1.00 24.96 -28.78
C LEU A 11 -0.13 25.80 -29.44
N LEU A 12 -0.08 26.07 -30.75
CA LEU A 12 -1.09 26.89 -31.45
C LEU A 12 -2.12 26.12 -32.30
N LEU A 13 -2.03 24.78 -32.42
CA LEU A 13 -3.05 24.02 -33.17
C LEU A 13 -4.25 23.55 -32.33
N PHE A 14 -4.31 23.85 -31.02
CA PHE A 14 -5.45 23.49 -30.17
C PHE A 14 -6.09 24.68 -29.44
N LYS A 15 -6.11 25.86 -30.07
CA LYS A 15 -6.99 26.98 -29.66
C LYS A 15 -8.25 27.13 -30.51
N ASN A 16 -8.62 26.13 -31.32
CA ASN A 16 -9.88 26.12 -32.03
C ASN A 16 -10.98 25.35 -31.26
N SER A 17 -11.93 26.12 -30.73
CA SER A 17 -13.35 25.81 -30.60
C SER A 17 -13.77 24.57 -29.77
N ASN A 18 -14.17 24.82 -28.51
CA ASN A 18 -15.12 24.05 -27.68
C ASN A 18 -14.88 22.57 -27.36
N ASN A 19 -13.84 21.91 -27.85
CA ASN A 19 -13.46 20.58 -27.37
C ASN A 19 -12.41 20.67 -26.25
N ASN A 20 -12.82 21.16 -25.08
CA ASN A 20 -12.11 20.85 -23.85
C ASN A 20 -12.20 19.34 -23.65
N PHE A 21 -11.17 18.63 -24.11
CA PHE A 21 -10.97 17.21 -23.91
C PHE A 21 -11.05 16.90 -22.41
N ASN A 22 -12.22 16.42 -21.97
CA ASN A 22 -12.49 16.25 -20.56
C ASN A 22 -11.96 14.88 -20.11
N PHE A 23 -10.63 14.75 -20.09
CA PHE A 23 -9.92 13.59 -19.53
C PHE A 23 -10.48 13.23 -18.14
N THR A 24 -10.82 14.24 -17.34
CA THR A 24 -11.49 14.13 -16.06
C THR A 24 -12.82 13.35 -16.13
N LYS A 25 -13.61 13.47 -17.20
CA LYS A 25 -14.87 12.72 -17.42
C LYS A 25 -14.61 11.25 -17.78
N ILE A 26 -13.54 10.96 -18.51
CA ILE A 26 -13.17 9.60 -18.90
C ILE A 26 -12.60 8.83 -17.70
N VAL A 27 -11.66 9.43 -16.94
CA VAL A 27 -11.12 8.80 -15.73
C VAL A 27 -12.19 8.73 -14.60
N ASN A 28 -13.21 9.60 -14.62
CA ASN A 28 -14.39 9.49 -13.73
C ASN A 28 -15.06 8.11 -13.77
N ASN A 29 -15.00 7.41 -14.92
CA ASN A 29 -15.54 6.07 -15.01
C ASN A 29 -14.84 5.09 -14.06
N LEU A 30 -13.57 5.29 -13.69
CA LEU A 30 -12.90 4.44 -12.69
C LEU A 30 -13.57 4.53 -11.31
N ASN A 31 -14.21 5.65 -10.95
CA ASN A 31 -14.90 5.76 -9.65
C ASN A 31 -16.08 4.79 -9.55
N ARG A 32 -16.80 4.56 -10.66
CA ARG A 32 -17.97 3.68 -10.66
C ARG A 32 -17.65 2.22 -10.31
N TYR A 33 -16.41 1.78 -10.51
CA TYR A 33 -16.01 0.37 -10.34
C TYR A 33 -15.21 0.11 -9.07
N TYR A 34 -14.40 1.09 -8.62
CA TYR A 34 -13.56 0.94 -7.44
C TYR A 34 -14.04 1.76 -6.23
N SER A 35 -15.09 2.59 -6.37
CA SER A 35 -15.72 3.22 -5.22
C SER A 35 -16.50 2.17 -4.44
N THR A 36 -16.20 2.06 -3.14
CA THR A 36 -17.05 1.34 -2.18
C THR A 36 -18.27 2.21 -1.89
N THR A 37 -19.10 2.48 -2.91
CA THR A 37 -20.48 2.83 -2.63
C THR A 37 -21.12 1.53 -2.19
N THR A 38 -21.56 1.50 -0.92
CA THR A 38 -22.24 0.40 -0.25
C THR A 38 -23.42 -0.09 -1.08
N THR A 39 -23.14 -0.88 -2.11
CA THR A 39 -24.11 -1.79 -2.69
C THR A 39 -23.95 -3.00 -1.80
N THR A 40 -24.80 -3.04 -0.78
CA THR A 40 -25.09 -4.24 -0.02
C THR A 40 -25.69 -5.26 -0.99
N THR A 41 -24.85 -5.81 -1.87
CA THR A 41 -25.11 -7.13 -2.40
C THR A 41 -24.84 -8.02 -1.21
N THR A 42 -25.91 -8.30 -0.47
CA THR A 42 -25.99 -9.42 0.46
C THR A 42 -25.82 -10.69 -0.37
N THR A 43 -24.64 -10.89 -0.94
CA THR A 43 -24.18 -12.24 -1.19
C THR A 43 -23.95 -12.76 0.20
N THR A 44 -24.93 -13.48 0.71
CA THR A 44 -24.83 -14.32 1.88
C THR A 44 -23.78 -15.39 1.57
N ILE A 45 -22.51 -14.98 1.45
CA ILE A 45 -21.39 -15.85 1.75
C ILE A 45 -21.51 -15.96 3.25
N GLY A 46 -22.30 -16.95 3.69
CA GLY A 46 -22.40 -17.28 5.08
C GLY A 46 -20.99 -17.30 5.64
N ASN A 47 -20.84 -16.82 6.86
CA ASN A 47 -19.77 -17.27 7.73
C ASN A 47 -19.87 -18.79 7.77
N LYS A 48 -19.32 -19.48 6.76
CA LYS A 48 -18.87 -20.85 6.91
C LYS A 48 -17.69 -20.69 7.84
N GLU A 49 -18.00 -20.65 9.13
CA GLU A 49 -17.15 -21.23 10.16
C GLU A 49 -16.85 -22.64 9.65
N ASN A 50 -15.77 -22.76 8.87
CA ASN A 50 -15.16 -24.05 8.64
C ASN A 50 -14.63 -24.45 10.01
N ASN A 51 -15.45 -25.17 10.76
CA ASN A 51 -15.18 -25.74 12.09
C ASN A 51 -14.07 -26.82 12.06
N GLY A 52 -13.31 -26.90 10.97
CA GLY A 52 -12.12 -27.73 10.88
C GLY A 52 -10.89 -26.93 11.28
N LYS A 53 -10.10 -27.47 12.19
CA LYS A 53 -8.76 -26.99 12.52
C LYS A 53 -7.96 -26.77 11.22
N LYS A 54 -7.57 -25.53 10.96
CA LYS A 54 -6.72 -25.21 9.80
C LYS A 54 -5.26 -25.22 10.22
N SER A 55 -4.40 -25.74 9.36
CA SER A 55 -2.95 -25.67 9.61
C SER A 55 -2.49 -24.22 9.49
N ILE A 56 -1.66 -23.78 10.43
CA ILE A 56 -1.08 -22.44 10.44
C ILE A 56 0.45 -22.50 10.53
N LYS A 57 1.11 -21.41 10.16
CA LYS A 57 2.56 -21.21 10.33
C LYS A 57 2.80 -19.78 10.82
N ILE A 58 3.74 -19.61 11.74
CA ILE A 58 4.03 -18.30 12.35
C ILE A 58 5.52 -18.02 12.25
N TYR A 59 5.85 -16.83 11.78
CA TYR A 59 7.21 -16.32 11.64
C TYR A 59 7.39 -15.01 12.40
N LYS A 60 8.54 -14.84 13.05
CA LYS A 60 9.01 -13.55 13.58
C LYS A 60 10.31 -13.15 12.92
N SER A 61 10.43 -11.90 12.48
CA SER A 61 11.73 -11.38 12.03
C SER A 61 12.62 -11.05 13.22
N THR A 62 13.92 -11.39 13.13
CA THR A 62 14.92 -10.95 14.13
C THR A 62 15.66 -9.67 13.73
N THR A 63 15.37 -9.12 12.54
CA THR A 63 15.99 -7.88 12.05
C THR A 63 15.01 -6.71 12.02
N ASN A 64 15.56 -5.52 12.24
CA ASN A 64 14.85 -4.25 12.10
C ASN A 64 15.12 -3.55 10.74
N ASN A 65 15.81 -4.21 9.81
CA ASN A 65 16.07 -3.65 8.48
C ASN A 65 14.81 -3.71 7.60
N ALA A 66 14.29 -2.54 7.23
CA ALA A 66 13.05 -2.42 6.46
C ALA A 66 13.11 -3.09 5.09
N LEU A 67 14.23 -2.95 4.36
CA LEU A 67 14.37 -3.56 3.04
C LEU A 67 14.43 -5.09 3.16
N PHE A 68 15.09 -5.60 4.19
CA PHE A 68 15.16 -7.03 4.45
C PHE A 68 13.80 -7.59 4.83
N ASN A 69 13.07 -6.96 5.75
CA ASN A 69 11.74 -7.40 6.14
C ASN A 69 10.73 -7.38 4.98
N ILE A 70 10.81 -6.40 4.07
CA ILE A 70 9.97 -6.36 2.87
C ILE A 70 10.38 -7.46 1.87
N ALA A 71 11.68 -7.78 1.76
CA ALA A 71 12.14 -8.91 0.96
C ALA A 71 11.63 -10.25 1.53
N THR A 72 11.66 -10.42 2.86
CA THR A 72 11.11 -11.59 3.55
C THR A 72 9.60 -11.70 3.33
N GLU A 73 8.86 -10.60 3.42
CA GLU A 73 7.42 -10.59 3.11
C GLU A 73 7.12 -11.06 1.68
N ASP A 74 7.87 -10.58 0.68
CA ASP A 74 7.65 -10.95 -0.71
C ASP A 74 8.08 -12.41 -0.99
N TRP A 75 9.17 -12.88 -0.37
CA TRP A 75 9.55 -14.29 -0.39
C TRP A 75 8.47 -15.19 0.22
N LEU A 76 8.01 -14.88 1.43
CA LEU A 76 6.91 -15.59 2.08
C LEU A 76 5.66 -15.58 1.19
N PHE A 77 5.33 -14.44 0.57
CA PHE A 77 4.20 -14.35 -0.34
C PHE A 77 4.30 -15.31 -1.52
N LYS A 78 5.49 -15.45 -2.11
CA LYS A 78 5.75 -16.36 -3.24
C LYS A 78 5.76 -17.84 -2.83
N GLU A 79 6.25 -18.15 -1.62
CA GLU A 79 6.61 -19.52 -1.23
C GLU A 79 5.71 -20.15 -0.15
N PHE A 80 4.82 -19.40 0.52
CA PHE A 80 4.02 -19.98 1.61
C PHE A 80 3.16 -21.16 1.11
N ASP A 81 2.98 -22.16 1.99
CA ASP A 81 2.16 -23.34 1.73
C ASP A 81 0.68 -22.94 1.57
N LEU A 82 0.11 -23.21 0.40
CA LEU A 82 -1.28 -22.90 0.06
C LEU A 82 -2.32 -23.72 0.86
N ASN A 83 -1.88 -24.68 1.69
CA ASN A 83 -2.75 -25.39 2.64
C ASN A 83 -2.73 -24.76 4.04
N LYS A 84 -1.94 -23.69 4.24
CA LYS A 84 -1.73 -23.05 5.54
C LYS A 84 -2.13 -21.59 5.53
N GLN A 85 -2.51 -21.10 6.71
CA GLN A 85 -2.55 -19.68 7.00
C GLN A 85 -1.23 -19.27 7.63
N THR A 86 -0.59 -18.22 7.13
CA THR A 86 0.71 -17.81 7.63
C THR A 86 0.61 -16.43 8.27
N LEU A 87 1.20 -16.29 9.45
CA LEU A 87 1.40 -15.00 10.12
C LEU A 87 2.89 -14.68 10.12
N TYR A 88 3.25 -13.48 9.68
CA TYR A 88 4.60 -12.94 9.80
C TYR A 88 4.56 -11.64 10.61
N LEU A 89 5.34 -11.59 11.69
CA LEU A 89 5.46 -10.46 12.60
C LEU A 89 6.85 -9.86 12.49
N TRP A 90 6.93 -8.54 12.37
CA TRP A 90 8.18 -7.85 12.11
C TRP A 90 8.12 -6.38 12.57
N ARG A 91 9.27 -5.73 12.60
CA ARG A 91 9.41 -4.33 13.05
C ARG A 91 10.57 -3.70 12.29
N ASN A 92 10.54 -2.39 12.11
CA ASN A 92 11.60 -1.66 11.41
C ASN A 92 12.23 -0.59 12.29
N SER A 93 13.53 -0.36 12.10
CA SER A 93 14.20 0.89 12.45
C SER A 93 13.61 2.07 11.65
N PRO A 94 13.89 3.33 12.03
CA PRO A 94 13.38 4.51 11.34
C PRO A 94 13.44 4.41 9.80
N THR A 95 12.27 4.40 9.16
CA THR A 95 12.13 4.26 7.70
C THR A 95 10.82 4.90 7.24
N VAL A 96 10.80 5.37 5.99
CA VAL A 96 9.56 5.68 5.29
C VAL A 96 9.28 4.58 4.26
N VAL A 97 8.09 3.98 4.33
CA VAL A 97 7.63 2.97 3.38
C VAL A 97 6.54 3.56 2.48
N ILE A 98 6.78 3.60 1.18
CA ILE A 98 5.81 4.07 0.18
C ILE A 98 5.18 2.91 -0.59
N GLY A 99 3.95 3.11 -1.07
CA GLY A 99 3.26 2.13 -1.91
C GLY A 99 3.92 1.98 -3.29
N ARG A 100 3.64 0.86 -3.96
CA ARG A 100 4.26 0.46 -5.23
C ARG A 100 4.32 1.58 -6.27
N TYR A 101 3.24 2.35 -6.40
CA TYR A 101 3.08 3.40 -7.41
C TYR A 101 3.12 4.82 -6.85
N GLN A 102 3.56 5.04 -5.61
CA GLN A 102 3.65 6.40 -5.09
C GLN A 102 4.86 7.16 -5.64
N ASN A 103 4.72 8.48 -5.78
CA ASN A 103 5.81 9.37 -6.16
C ASN A 103 6.58 9.83 -4.89
N PRO A 104 7.81 9.38 -4.64
CA PRO A 104 8.54 9.72 -3.43
C PRO A 104 8.80 11.22 -3.30
N TYR A 105 8.96 11.93 -4.42
CA TYR A 105 9.18 13.38 -4.44
C TYR A 105 7.93 14.19 -4.06
N LYS A 106 6.73 13.62 -4.25
CA LYS A 106 5.48 14.24 -3.77
C LYS A 106 5.18 13.86 -2.32
N GLU A 107 5.55 12.65 -1.90
CA GLU A 107 5.10 12.05 -0.64
C GLU A 107 6.08 12.25 0.53
N CYS A 108 7.35 12.57 0.26
CA CYS A 108 8.41 12.56 1.27
C CYS A 108 9.30 13.81 1.19
N HIS A 109 9.80 14.27 2.33
CA HIS A 109 10.91 15.23 2.42
C HIS A 109 12.26 14.50 2.31
N LEU A 110 12.62 14.06 1.09
CA LEU A 110 13.77 13.17 0.85
C LEU A 110 15.11 13.70 1.37
N GLN A 111 15.36 15.02 1.25
CA GLN A 111 16.58 15.63 1.76
C GLN A 111 16.72 15.45 3.29
N ARG A 112 15.64 15.69 4.04
CA ARG A 112 15.64 15.52 5.51
C ARG A 112 15.86 14.06 5.89
N MET A 113 15.28 13.13 5.13
CA MET A 113 15.48 11.71 5.35
C MET A 113 16.94 11.32 5.12
N GLU A 114 17.59 11.86 4.08
CA GLU A 114 19.00 11.63 3.80
C GLU A 114 19.90 12.18 4.92
N GLU A 115 19.64 13.42 5.37
CA GLU A 115 20.36 14.06 6.49
C GLU A 115 20.31 13.22 7.78
N ASP A 116 19.17 12.59 8.06
CA ASP A 116 18.97 11.77 9.26
C ASP A 116 19.20 10.26 9.04
N ASN A 117 19.71 9.85 7.87
CA ASN A 117 19.93 8.44 7.48
C ASN A 117 18.67 7.55 7.55
N VAL A 118 17.49 8.12 7.27
CA VAL A 118 16.22 7.41 7.22
C VAL A 118 16.02 6.78 5.84
N VAL A 119 15.92 5.45 5.82
CA VAL A 119 15.77 4.70 4.57
C VAL A 119 14.38 4.91 3.97
N LEU A 120 14.33 5.25 2.67
CA LEU A 120 13.13 5.10 1.85
C LEU A 120 13.00 3.64 1.39
N ALA A 121 11.87 3.00 1.66
CA ALA A 121 11.54 1.68 1.14
C ALA A 121 10.28 1.74 0.27
N ARG A 122 10.23 0.97 -0.80
CA ARG A 122 9.03 0.84 -1.65
C ARG A 122 8.54 -0.60 -1.61
N ARG A 123 7.33 -0.79 -1.10
CA ARG A 123 6.70 -2.13 -0.97
C ARG A 123 5.97 -2.54 -2.25
N TYR A 124 5.69 -3.84 -2.37
CA TYR A 124 4.99 -4.42 -3.53
C TYR A 124 3.48 -4.21 -3.50
N SER A 125 2.89 -3.95 -2.33
CA SER A 125 1.48 -3.57 -2.21
C SER A 125 1.26 -2.09 -2.58
N GLY A 126 0.00 -1.74 -2.81
CA GLY A 126 -0.41 -0.35 -3.00
C GLY A 126 -0.47 0.45 -1.69
N GLY A 127 -1.22 1.55 -1.72
CA GLY A 127 -1.52 2.40 -0.56
C GLY A 127 -0.57 3.58 -0.38
N GLY A 128 -0.79 4.32 0.70
CA GLY A 128 -0.08 5.57 1.01
C GLY A 128 1.29 5.39 1.68
N ALA A 129 1.98 6.51 1.88
CA ALA A 129 3.27 6.54 2.56
C ALA A 129 3.06 6.43 4.07
N VAL A 130 3.93 5.67 4.74
CA VAL A 130 3.91 5.46 6.19
C VAL A 130 5.31 5.58 6.77
N TYR A 131 5.41 6.08 8.00
CA TYR A 131 6.64 6.11 8.76
C TYR A 131 6.64 4.95 9.77
N HIS A 132 7.75 4.21 9.82
CA HIS A 132 7.97 3.17 10.82
C HIS A 132 9.19 3.52 11.69
N ASP A 133 9.14 3.07 12.93
CA ASP A 133 10.26 2.99 13.86
C ASP A 133 9.99 1.83 14.86
N LEU A 134 10.81 1.73 15.91
CA LEU A 134 10.64 0.74 16.97
C LEU A 134 9.40 0.99 17.86
N GLY A 135 8.64 2.04 17.59
CA GLY A 135 7.32 2.30 18.15
C GLY A 135 6.18 1.59 17.41
N ASN A 136 6.46 0.85 16.33
CA ASN A 136 5.47 0.10 15.55
C ASN A 136 5.68 -1.42 15.63
N THR A 137 4.59 -2.19 15.59
CA THR A 137 4.64 -3.62 15.24
C THR A 137 3.98 -3.81 13.88
N ASN A 138 4.64 -4.49 12.96
CA ASN A 138 4.07 -4.84 11.66
C ASN A 138 3.60 -6.29 11.69
N PHE A 139 2.52 -6.56 10.97
CA PHE A 139 1.99 -7.91 10.77
C PHE A 139 1.72 -8.12 9.29
N THR A 140 1.82 -9.36 8.85
CA THR A 140 1.43 -9.82 7.52
C THR A 140 0.70 -11.15 7.68
N PHE A 141 -0.59 -11.17 7.34
CA PHE A 141 -1.36 -12.39 7.16
C PHE A 141 -1.26 -12.83 5.71
N LEU A 142 -0.75 -14.03 5.45
CA LEU A 142 -0.74 -14.65 4.13
C LEU A 142 -1.73 -15.81 4.11
N SER A 143 -2.58 -15.81 3.09
CA SER A 143 -3.67 -16.76 2.94
C SER A 143 -3.80 -17.19 1.48
N PRO A 144 -4.24 -18.43 1.22
CA PRO A 144 -4.76 -18.80 -0.08
C PRO A 144 -5.91 -17.84 -0.44
N THR A 145 -5.95 -17.35 -1.67
CA THR A 145 -6.94 -16.34 -2.10
C THR A 145 -8.39 -16.80 -1.84
N ALA A 146 -8.68 -18.09 -1.98
CA ALA A 146 -10.00 -18.67 -1.71
C ALA A 146 -10.42 -18.59 -0.22
N ASP A 147 -9.46 -18.49 0.69
CA ASP A 147 -9.66 -18.45 2.14
C ASP A 147 -9.38 -17.08 2.77
N TYR A 148 -8.89 -16.14 1.96
CA TYR A 148 -8.52 -14.80 2.37
C TYR A 148 -9.75 -14.02 2.85
N SER A 149 -9.65 -13.41 4.03
CA SER A 149 -10.70 -12.54 4.57
C SER A 149 -10.07 -11.36 5.29
N LYS A 150 -10.23 -10.17 4.70
CA LYS A 150 -9.83 -8.91 5.31
C LYS A 150 -10.50 -8.73 6.68
N ASP A 151 -11.80 -8.96 6.76
CA ASP A 151 -12.56 -8.73 8.00
C ASP A 151 -12.12 -9.67 9.11
N ARG A 152 -11.86 -10.95 8.80
CA ARG A 152 -11.28 -11.90 9.76
C ARG A 152 -9.94 -11.41 10.29
N ASN A 153 -9.04 -11.02 9.40
CA ASN A 153 -7.71 -10.54 9.76
C ASN A 153 -7.75 -9.25 10.59
N THR A 154 -8.63 -8.30 10.21
CA THR A 154 -8.89 -7.09 10.98
C THR A 154 -9.43 -7.42 12.38
N ASN A 155 -10.35 -8.38 12.49
CA ASN A 155 -10.89 -8.82 13.78
C ASN A 155 -9.85 -9.50 14.68
N ILE A 156 -8.88 -10.23 14.12
CA ILE A 156 -7.74 -10.76 14.89
C ILE A 156 -6.98 -9.61 15.56
N ILE A 157 -6.72 -8.53 14.84
CA ILE A 157 -6.03 -7.36 15.40
C ILE A 157 -6.90 -6.64 16.44
N ILE A 158 -8.19 -6.43 16.17
CA ILE A 158 -9.12 -5.79 17.12
C ILE A 158 -9.18 -6.58 18.44
N ASN A 159 -9.36 -7.90 18.35
CA ASN A 159 -9.42 -8.78 19.52
C ASN A 159 -8.08 -8.80 20.26
N SER A 160 -6.96 -8.80 19.53
CA SER A 160 -5.63 -8.74 20.12
C SER A 160 -5.48 -7.47 20.96
N LEU A 161 -5.75 -6.30 20.39
CA LEU A 161 -5.67 -5.01 21.10
C LEU A 161 -6.60 -4.96 22.31
N SER A 162 -7.83 -5.47 22.18
CA SER A 162 -8.77 -5.59 23.30
C SER A 162 -8.22 -6.49 24.42
N SER A 163 -7.63 -7.64 24.07
CA SER A 163 -7.10 -8.60 25.05
C SER A 163 -5.88 -8.08 25.82
N ILE A 164 -5.11 -7.17 25.22
CA ILE A 164 -3.97 -6.52 25.87
C ILE A 164 -4.44 -5.49 26.93
N GLY A 165 -5.71 -5.04 26.85
CA GLY A 165 -6.28 -4.08 27.78
C GLY A 165 -6.36 -2.65 27.23
N ILE A 166 -6.36 -2.46 25.91
CA ILE A 166 -6.73 -1.17 25.33
C ILE A 166 -8.19 -0.89 25.64
N SER A 167 -8.43 0.16 26.42
CA SER A 167 -9.77 0.54 26.85
C SER A 167 -10.52 1.33 25.78
N GLY A 168 -11.84 1.16 25.75
CA GLY A 168 -12.73 1.82 24.79
C GLY A 168 -12.96 1.03 23.50
N PRO A 169 -13.80 1.56 22.59
CA PRO A 169 -14.12 0.90 21.34
C PRO A 169 -12.92 0.88 20.40
N ILE A 170 -12.66 -0.31 19.82
CA ILE A 170 -11.63 -0.55 18.80
C ILE A 170 -12.39 -0.96 17.54
N GLU A 171 -12.32 -0.14 16.49
CA GLU A 171 -13.22 -0.28 15.34
C GLU A 171 -12.45 -0.29 14.03
N ALA A 172 -12.90 -1.10 13.08
CA ALA A 172 -12.50 -0.95 11.69
C ALA A 172 -13.11 0.35 11.13
N SER A 173 -12.30 1.15 10.44
CA SER A 173 -12.72 2.43 9.88
C SER A 173 -12.23 2.63 8.45
N GLY A 174 -13.13 3.15 7.61
CA GLY A 174 -12.84 3.42 6.21
C GLY A 174 -12.39 2.18 5.44
N ARG A 175 -11.35 2.33 4.62
CA ARG A 175 -10.92 1.29 3.67
C ARG A 175 -10.00 0.24 4.28
N ASN A 176 -9.24 0.59 5.31
CA ASN A 176 -8.07 -0.19 5.75
C ASN A 176 -7.51 0.22 7.13
N ASP A 177 -8.21 1.07 7.89
CA ASP A 177 -7.71 1.59 9.16
C ASP A 177 -8.42 0.90 10.34
N ILE A 178 -7.73 0.83 11.49
CA ILE A 178 -8.35 0.54 12.80
C ILE A 178 -8.19 1.80 13.64
N ILE A 179 -9.27 2.19 14.31
CA ILE A 179 -9.33 3.38 15.15
C ILE A 179 -9.63 3.03 16.61
N VAL A 180 -9.09 3.86 17.50
CA VAL A 180 -9.38 3.89 18.93
C VAL A 180 -9.60 5.34 19.31
N GLN A 181 -10.69 5.64 20.02
CA GLN A 181 -11.08 7.02 20.36
C GLN A 181 -11.14 7.95 19.13
N GLY A 182 -11.66 7.44 18.00
CA GLY A 182 -11.76 8.19 16.75
C GLY A 182 -10.44 8.43 16.01
N LYS A 183 -9.31 7.93 16.53
CA LYS A 183 -7.97 8.12 15.97
C LYS A 183 -7.37 6.81 15.48
N LYS A 184 -6.68 6.86 14.35
CA LYS A 184 -6.03 5.71 13.73
C LYS A 184 -4.89 5.19 14.60
N VAL A 185 -4.93 3.89 14.89
CA VAL A 185 -3.87 3.12 15.57
C VAL A 185 -3.26 2.05 14.66
N SER A 186 -3.95 1.70 13.56
CA SER A 186 -3.44 0.76 12.58
C SER A 186 -3.88 1.15 11.18
N GLY A 187 -3.01 0.90 10.19
CA GLY A 187 -3.34 1.02 8.78
C GLY A 187 -2.86 -0.20 8.02
N SER A 188 -3.66 -0.63 7.05
CA SER A 188 -3.41 -1.87 6.30
C SER A 188 -3.21 -1.64 4.81
N ALA A 189 -2.55 -2.57 4.15
CA ALA A 189 -2.55 -2.68 2.69
C ALA A 189 -2.52 -4.16 2.28
N TYR A 190 -2.75 -4.41 1.00
CA TYR A 190 -3.11 -5.71 0.49
C TYR A 190 -2.44 -5.98 -0.85
N LYS A 191 -2.24 -7.26 -1.16
CA LYS A 191 -1.80 -7.74 -2.48
C LYS A 191 -2.46 -9.08 -2.75
N GLN A 192 -2.96 -9.26 -3.97
CA GLN A 192 -3.48 -10.53 -4.45
C GLN A 192 -2.82 -10.86 -5.79
N SER A 193 -2.41 -12.10 -5.97
CA SER A 193 -1.81 -12.61 -7.20
C SER A 193 -2.11 -14.09 -7.34
N GLY A 194 -3.03 -14.44 -8.24
CA GLY A 194 -3.47 -15.82 -8.43
C GLY A 194 -3.96 -16.45 -7.11
N PRO A 195 -3.46 -17.62 -6.70
CA PRO A 195 -3.92 -18.31 -5.49
C PRO A 195 -3.38 -17.69 -4.19
N ARG A 196 -2.61 -16.59 -4.26
CA ARG A 196 -1.89 -16.01 -3.12
C ARG A 196 -2.42 -14.63 -2.77
N SER A 197 -2.73 -14.42 -1.51
CA SER A 197 -3.18 -13.14 -0.97
C SER A 197 -2.42 -12.80 0.32
N PHE A 198 -2.08 -11.53 0.51
CA PHE A 198 -1.68 -11.04 1.83
C PHE A 198 -2.44 -9.79 2.26
N HIS A 199 -2.53 -9.64 3.58
CA HIS A 199 -2.95 -8.42 4.29
C HIS A 199 -1.86 -8.09 5.29
N HIS A 200 -1.17 -6.96 5.07
CA HIS A 200 -0.24 -6.42 6.06
C HIS A 200 -0.74 -5.13 6.67
N GLY A 201 -0.18 -4.79 7.83
CA GLY A 201 -0.46 -3.51 8.46
C GLY A 201 0.52 -3.19 9.57
N THR A 202 0.36 -1.99 10.11
CA THR A 202 1.14 -1.46 11.23
C THR A 202 0.26 -1.36 12.46
N ILE A 203 0.81 -1.55 13.64
CA ILE A 203 0.15 -1.36 14.94
C ILE A 203 0.97 -0.32 15.72
N MET A 204 0.39 0.86 15.92
CA MET A 204 1.06 2.02 16.53
C MET A 204 1.08 1.92 18.05
N ILE A 205 2.22 1.49 18.60
CA ILE A 205 2.45 1.43 20.04
C ILE A 205 2.89 2.80 20.54
N ASN A 206 4.03 3.29 20.04
CA ASN A 206 4.62 4.56 20.46
C ASN A 206 5.58 5.13 19.40
N VAL A 207 5.06 5.43 18.20
CA VAL A 207 5.83 6.00 17.09
C VAL A 207 6.27 7.42 17.41
N ASN A 208 7.46 7.81 16.97
CA ASN A 208 7.91 9.20 16.98
C ASN A 208 7.09 10.05 15.98
N LEU A 209 6.10 10.77 16.50
CA LEU A 209 5.18 11.59 15.69
C LEU A 209 5.87 12.82 15.08
N ASP A 210 6.94 13.33 15.70
CA ASP A 210 7.73 14.44 15.16
C ASP A 210 8.48 13.99 13.92
N SER A 211 9.12 12.82 13.97
CA SER A 211 9.76 12.17 12.82
C SER A 211 8.76 11.90 11.69
N LEU A 212 7.57 11.39 12.02
CA LEU A 212 6.51 11.16 11.04
C LEU A 212 6.16 12.45 10.28
N GLN A 213 6.01 13.57 10.99
CA GLN A 213 5.74 14.88 10.38
C GLN A 213 6.95 15.45 9.64
N LYS A 214 8.16 15.21 10.15
CA LYS A 214 9.42 15.66 9.54
C LYS A 214 9.60 15.07 8.15
N TYR A 215 9.32 13.77 7.97
CA TYR A 215 9.64 13.03 6.75
C TYR A 215 8.49 12.90 5.76
N LEU A 216 7.24 12.82 6.20
CA LEU A 216 6.10 12.70 5.28
C LEU A 216 5.62 14.07 4.81
N ASN A 217 5.36 14.20 3.50
CA ASN A 217 4.75 15.37 2.88
C ASN A 217 3.31 15.03 2.45
N PRO A 218 2.33 15.07 3.38
CA PRO A 218 0.96 14.75 3.02
C PRO A 218 0.43 15.77 2.01
N ASN A 219 -0.12 15.29 0.88
CA ASN A 219 -0.77 16.14 -0.12
C ASN A 219 -1.84 17.03 0.57
N LYS A 220 -1.73 18.34 0.40
CA LYS A 220 -2.66 19.34 0.98
C LYS A 220 -4.10 19.09 0.56
N ASP A 221 -4.36 18.54 -0.62
CA ASP A 221 -5.72 18.21 -1.08
C ASP A 221 -6.29 16.97 -0.39
N LYS A 222 -5.45 16.04 0.05
CA LYS A 222 -5.82 14.88 0.90
C LYS A 222 -6.11 15.31 2.34
N LEU A 223 -5.52 16.43 2.78
CA LEU A 223 -5.84 17.08 4.05
C LEU A 223 -7.19 17.81 3.94
N LYS A 224 -7.37 18.63 2.90
CA LYS A 224 -8.61 19.40 2.64
C LYS A 224 -9.85 18.53 2.40
N SER A 225 -9.77 17.50 1.56
CA SER A 225 -10.92 16.63 1.23
C SER A 225 -11.47 15.86 2.44
N LYS A 226 -10.68 15.71 3.50
CA LYS A 226 -11.13 15.14 4.78
C LYS A 226 -11.36 16.19 5.88
N GLY A 227 -11.26 17.48 5.57
CA GLY A 227 -11.47 18.57 6.53
C GLY A 227 -10.41 18.68 7.65
N ILE A 228 -9.16 18.29 7.40
CA ILE A 228 -8.16 18.11 8.46
C ILE A 228 -6.93 18.99 8.24
N THR A 229 -6.43 19.58 9.33
CA THR A 229 -5.30 20.52 9.37
C THR A 229 -3.94 19.84 9.59
N SER A 230 -3.88 18.67 10.23
CA SER A 230 -2.64 17.94 10.53
C SER A 230 -2.83 16.42 10.47
N VAL A 231 -1.82 15.68 10.00
CA VAL A 231 -1.83 14.20 10.04
C VAL A 231 -1.79 13.69 11.49
N ILE A 232 -1.10 14.41 12.38
CA ILE A 232 -0.91 14.03 13.78
C ILE A 232 -2.24 13.94 14.52
N SER A 233 -3.20 14.83 14.23
CA SER A 233 -4.50 14.80 14.90
C SER A 233 -5.33 13.55 14.58
N ARG A 234 -4.96 12.81 13.52
CA ARG A 234 -5.64 11.59 13.09
C ARG A 234 -5.08 10.31 13.70
N VAL A 235 -3.91 10.33 14.34
CA VAL A 235 -3.24 9.12 14.84
C VAL A 235 -3.13 9.11 16.36
N LEU A 236 -3.01 7.91 16.92
CA LEU A 236 -2.88 7.70 18.35
C LEU A 236 -1.81 6.66 18.65
N ASN A 237 -0.85 7.02 19.50
CA ASN A 237 0.04 6.06 20.11
C ASN A 237 -0.70 5.35 21.23
N MET A 238 -0.86 4.03 21.12
CA MET A 238 -1.59 3.26 22.14
C MET A 238 -0.95 3.29 23.51
N LYS A 239 0.36 3.60 23.61
CA LYS A 239 1.05 3.83 24.88
C LYS A 239 0.46 5.01 25.69
N THR A 240 -0.31 5.89 25.07
CA THR A 240 -1.08 6.94 25.78
C THR A 240 -2.28 6.40 26.55
N ILE A 241 -2.85 5.26 26.11
CA ILE A 241 -3.95 4.56 26.78
C ILE A 241 -3.39 3.50 27.74
N LEU A 242 -2.39 2.73 27.27
CA LEU A 242 -1.77 1.66 28.04
C LEU A 242 -0.24 1.86 28.07
N PRO A 243 0.29 2.58 29.08
CA PRO A 243 1.72 2.92 29.16
C PRO A 243 2.68 1.73 29.19
N THR A 244 2.22 0.56 29.59
CA THR A 244 3.02 -0.67 29.65
C THR A 244 3.14 -1.40 28.31
N MET A 245 2.34 -1.04 27.30
CA MET A 245 2.31 -1.70 25.99
C MET A 245 3.68 -1.66 25.30
N ASN A 246 4.11 -2.80 24.78
CA ASN A 246 5.37 -2.97 24.04
C ASN A 246 5.20 -3.94 22.85
N HIS A 247 6.30 -4.17 22.11
CA HIS A 247 6.31 -5.05 20.93
C HIS A 247 5.84 -6.46 21.23
N GLU A 248 6.44 -7.08 22.24
CA GLU A 248 6.25 -8.49 22.54
C GLU A 248 4.82 -8.74 23.00
N MET A 249 4.28 -7.85 23.83
CA MET A 249 2.86 -7.91 24.22
C MET A 249 1.91 -7.90 23.01
N VAL A 250 2.22 -7.11 21.98
CA VAL A 250 1.43 -7.09 20.74
C VAL A 250 1.64 -8.37 19.95
N CYS A 251 2.88 -8.83 19.78
CA CYS A 251 3.20 -10.08 19.08
C CYS A 251 2.50 -11.28 19.71
N ASP A 252 2.64 -11.47 21.02
CA ASP A 252 2.06 -12.58 21.78
C ASP A 252 0.53 -12.59 21.67
N SER A 253 -0.09 -11.41 21.77
CA SER A 253 -1.54 -11.29 21.66
C SER A 253 -2.05 -11.56 20.23
N VAL A 254 -1.38 -11.07 19.19
CA VAL A 254 -1.74 -11.35 17.80
C VAL A 254 -1.57 -12.83 17.49
N ILE A 255 -0.49 -13.46 17.96
CA ILE A 255 -0.25 -14.90 17.85
C ILE A 255 -1.39 -15.68 18.51
N LYS A 256 -1.75 -15.33 19.75
CA LYS A 256 -2.83 -15.98 20.49
C LYS A 256 -4.17 -15.90 19.75
N GLU A 257 -4.56 -14.72 19.27
CA GLU A 257 -5.83 -14.56 18.54
C GLU A 257 -5.79 -15.22 17.15
N PHE A 258 -4.63 -15.27 16.49
CA PHE A 258 -4.45 -16.00 15.23
C PHE A 258 -4.57 -17.52 15.42
N CYS A 259 -3.93 -18.07 16.46
CA CYS A 259 -4.06 -19.46 16.87
C CYS A 259 -5.51 -19.83 17.17
N LYS A 260 -6.17 -19.03 18.01
CA LYS A 260 -7.60 -19.18 18.36
C LYS A 260 -8.51 -19.16 17.13
N MET A 261 -8.31 -18.20 16.23
CA MET A 261 -9.13 -18.06 15.00
C MET A 261 -9.11 -19.33 14.13
N TYR A 262 -7.99 -20.05 14.11
CA TYR A 262 -7.81 -21.24 13.27
C TYR A 262 -7.85 -22.57 14.04
N GLY A 263 -8.23 -22.55 15.33
CA GLY A 263 -8.41 -23.75 16.15
C GLY A 263 -7.10 -24.45 16.54
N ASN A 264 -6.03 -23.68 16.75
CA ASN A 264 -4.74 -24.18 17.21
C ASN A 264 -4.42 -23.64 18.61
N ASP A 265 -3.86 -24.48 19.49
CA ASP A 265 -3.55 -24.09 20.86
C ASP A 265 -2.09 -23.63 21.01
N ASN A 266 -1.15 -24.36 20.41
CA ASN A 266 0.28 -24.07 20.45
C ASN A 266 0.90 -24.38 19.10
N VAL A 267 1.39 -23.35 18.41
CA VAL A 267 2.15 -23.50 17.17
C VAL A 267 3.52 -22.89 17.39
N GLU A 268 4.55 -23.62 16.98
CA GLU A 268 5.92 -23.14 17.03
C GLU A 268 6.07 -21.86 16.21
N VAL A 269 6.66 -20.84 16.84
CA VAL A 269 7.02 -19.59 16.19
C VAL A 269 8.43 -19.72 15.66
N GLU A 270 8.59 -19.66 14.35
CA GLU A 270 9.90 -19.73 13.72
C GLU A 270 10.52 -18.34 13.64
N GLU A 271 11.71 -18.18 14.22
CA GLU A 271 12.47 -16.95 14.08
C GLU A 271 13.25 -16.95 12.77
N LEU A 272 12.97 -15.96 11.92
CA LEU A 272 13.66 -15.77 10.66
C LEU A 272 14.88 -14.88 10.88
N THR A 273 16.06 -15.50 10.91
CA THR A 273 17.33 -14.79 11.04
C THR A 273 17.86 -14.30 9.70
N VAL A 274 18.67 -13.24 9.73
CA VAL A 274 19.36 -12.76 8.52
C VAL A 274 20.23 -13.87 7.91
N SER A 275 20.95 -14.64 8.73
CA SER A 275 21.81 -15.73 8.27
C SER A 275 21.05 -16.86 7.58
N ASP A 276 19.82 -17.16 8.00
CA ASP A 276 19.01 -18.20 7.36
C ASP A 276 18.44 -17.69 6.04
N LEU A 277 17.98 -16.43 6.02
CA LEU A 277 17.33 -15.82 4.88
C LEU A 277 18.31 -15.42 3.76
N GLU A 278 19.55 -15.05 4.08
CA GLU A 278 20.60 -14.73 3.08
C GLU A 278 20.99 -15.94 2.21
N ARG A 279 20.73 -17.17 2.69
CA ARG A 279 20.95 -18.41 1.93
C ARG A 279 19.89 -18.66 0.86
N ILE A 280 18.80 -17.90 0.86
CA ILE A 280 17.68 -18.05 -0.08
C ILE A 280 17.90 -17.13 -1.29
N PRO A 281 18.19 -17.67 -2.50
CA PRO A 281 18.55 -16.83 -3.65
C PRO A 281 17.46 -15.84 -4.07
N SER A 282 16.19 -16.25 -4.07
CA SER A 282 15.07 -15.39 -4.47
C SER A 282 14.81 -14.23 -3.49
N LEU A 283 15.06 -14.45 -2.20
CA LEU A 283 14.99 -13.38 -1.19
C LEU A 283 16.15 -12.41 -1.39
N LYS A 284 17.37 -12.92 -1.58
CA LYS A 284 18.55 -12.08 -1.84
C LYS A 284 18.37 -11.18 -3.06
N GLU A 285 17.89 -11.72 -4.18
CA GLU A 285 17.60 -10.95 -5.40
C GLU A 285 16.55 -9.85 -5.13
N THR A 286 15.52 -10.18 -4.35
CA THR A 286 14.48 -9.22 -3.95
C THR A 286 15.07 -8.12 -3.07
N TYR A 287 15.90 -8.48 -2.09
CA TYR A 287 16.59 -7.52 -1.20
C TYR A 287 17.51 -6.57 -1.99
N GLU A 288 18.31 -7.10 -2.91
CA GLU A 288 19.17 -6.31 -3.80
C GLU A 288 18.34 -5.35 -4.67
N THR A 289 17.19 -5.81 -5.18
CA THR A 289 16.26 -4.95 -5.93
C THR A 289 15.71 -3.82 -5.07
N LEU A 290 15.33 -4.10 -3.82
CA LEU A 290 14.83 -3.09 -2.89
C LEU A 290 15.89 -2.04 -2.50
N GLN A 291 17.18 -2.36 -2.63
CA GLN A 291 18.28 -1.41 -2.43
C GLN A 291 18.50 -0.47 -3.63
N LYS A 292 18.13 -0.90 -4.85
CA LYS A 292 18.37 -0.12 -6.08
C LYS A 292 17.66 1.23 -6.04
N TRP A 293 18.36 2.27 -6.50
CA TRP A 293 17.83 3.63 -6.57
C TRP A 293 16.59 3.71 -7.47
N ASP A 294 16.63 3.06 -8.63
CA ASP A 294 15.51 3.00 -9.58
C ASP A 294 14.24 2.39 -8.98
N TRP A 295 14.38 1.43 -8.05
CA TRP A 295 13.22 0.87 -7.36
C TRP A 295 12.67 1.86 -6.33
N ARG A 296 13.53 2.42 -5.47
CA ARG A 296 13.11 3.27 -4.34
C ARG A 296 12.59 4.63 -4.82
N TYR A 297 13.39 5.32 -5.63
CA TYR A 297 13.12 6.69 -6.07
C TYR A 297 12.43 6.70 -7.44
N GLY A 298 12.92 5.83 -8.34
CA GLY A 298 12.48 5.80 -9.73
C GLY A 298 12.92 7.03 -10.52
N ASN A 299 12.94 6.90 -11.84
CA ASN A 299 13.30 8.01 -12.71
C ASN A 299 12.13 8.98 -12.87
N SER A 300 12.41 10.28 -12.89
CA SER A 300 11.44 11.34 -13.20
C SER A 300 11.71 11.87 -14.62
N PRO A 301 11.38 11.11 -15.68
CA PRO A 301 11.58 11.60 -17.03
C PRO A 301 10.64 12.79 -17.29
N GLU A 302 11.05 13.65 -18.23
CA GLU A 302 10.18 14.71 -18.71
C GLU A 302 8.99 14.10 -19.46
N PHE A 303 7.79 14.53 -19.07
CA PHE A 303 6.55 14.16 -19.72
C PHE A 303 5.87 15.39 -20.31
N GLU A 304 5.37 15.27 -21.54
CA GLU A 304 4.68 16.36 -22.26
C GLU A 304 3.26 16.58 -21.71
N HIS A 305 2.63 15.50 -21.23
CA HIS A 305 1.27 15.51 -20.72
C HIS A 305 1.19 14.95 -19.30
N GLN A 306 0.54 15.69 -18.41
CA GLN A 306 0.24 15.25 -17.05
C GLN A 306 -1.24 15.47 -16.72
N PHE A 307 -1.87 14.46 -16.15
CA PHE A 307 -3.25 14.51 -15.69
C PHE A 307 -3.37 13.90 -14.30
N GLU A 308 -3.82 14.70 -13.33
CA GLU A 308 -4.07 14.23 -11.97
C GLU A 308 -5.57 14.25 -11.66
N LYS A 309 -6.06 13.16 -11.06
CA LYS A 309 -7.43 13.07 -10.57
C LYS A 309 -7.54 12.28 -9.28
N ARG A 310 -8.34 12.80 -8.35
CA ARG A 310 -8.70 12.14 -7.10
C ARG A 310 -10.01 11.36 -7.24
N PHE A 311 -10.01 10.17 -6.68
CA PHE A 311 -11.14 9.26 -6.50
C PHE A 311 -11.32 8.87 -5.04
N ASP A 312 -12.44 8.24 -4.72
CA ASP A 312 -12.73 7.73 -3.37
C ASP A 312 -11.70 6.66 -2.94
N TRP A 313 -11.20 5.91 -3.91
CA TRP A 313 -10.22 4.83 -3.75
C TRP A 313 -8.75 5.27 -3.92
N GLY A 314 -8.47 6.51 -4.34
CA GLY A 314 -7.09 7.00 -4.47
C GLY A 314 -6.91 8.10 -5.51
N THR A 315 -5.72 8.66 -5.59
CA THR A 315 -5.30 9.55 -6.67
C THR A 315 -4.73 8.74 -7.83
N VAL A 316 -4.97 9.18 -9.06
CA VAL A 316 -4.25 8.74 -10.26
C VAL A 316 -3.60 9.96 -10.89
N ASP A 317 -2.28 9.92 -11.04
CA ASP A 317 -1.45 10.94 -11.69
C ASP A 317 -0.77 10.29 -12.91
N ILE A 318 -1.33 10.52 -14.09
CA ILE A 318 -0.91 9.93 -15.36
C ILE A 318 0.03 10.91 -16.05
N ASN A 319 1.25 10.45 -16.32
CA ASN A 319 2.28 11.20 -17.02
C ASN A 319 2.61 10.44 -18.32
N MET A 320 2.58 11.10 -19.46
CA MET A 320 2.77 10.44 -20.76
C MET A 320 3.37 11.33 -21.85
N ASN A 321 4.01 10.68 -22.83
CA ASN A 321 4.47 11.30 -24.08
C ASN A 321 3.70 10.75 -25.26
N VAL A 322 3.50 11.58 -26.28
CA VAL A 322 2.70 11.24 -27.44
C VAL A 322 3.50 11.52 -28.72
N THR A 323 3.90 10.47 -29.41
CA THR A 323 4.53 10.57 -30.73
C THR A 323 3.53 10.18 -31.80
N LYS A 324 3.31 11.06 -32.80
CA LYS A 324 2.39 10.80 -33.93
C LYS A 324 0.97 10.38 -33.47
N SER A 325 0.46 11.04 -32.42
CA SER A 325 -0.85 10.73 -31.81
C SER A 325 -0.95 9.35 -31.16
N ILE A 326 0.17 8.68 -30.89
CA ILE A 326 0.24 7.42 -30.15
C ILE A 326 0.99 7.66 -28.84
N ILE A 327 0.42 7.14 -27.75
CA ILE A 327 1.04 7.17 -26.42
C ILE A 327 2.23 6.20 -26.42
N ASP A 328 3.46 6.69 -26.30
CA ASP A 328 4.67 5.86 -26.37
C ASP A 328 5.40 5.66 -25.03
N LYS A 329 5.13 6.55 -24.06
CA LYS A 329 5.60 6.44 -22.69
C LYS A 329 4.47 6.76 -21.75
N VAL A 330 4.35 5.97 -20.68
CA VAL A 330 3.35 6.15 -19.62
C VAL A 330 4.01 5.88 -18.29
N LYS A 331 3.76 6.76 -17.33
CA LYS A 331 4.03 6.52 -15.91
C LYS A 331 2.85 7.00 -15.09
N ILE A 332 2.29 6.09 -14.31
CA ILE A 332 1.17 6.37 -13.42
C ILE A 332 1.66 6.36 -11.98
N TYR A 333 1.43 7.45 -11.27
CA TYR A 333 1.55 7.49 -9.82
C TYR A 333 0.17 7.36 -9.15
N SER A 334 0.11 6.63 -8.03
CA SER A 334 -1.12 6.41 -7.29
C SER A 334 -0.90 6.00 -5.83
N ASP A 335 -1.82 6.43 -4.95
CA ASP A 335 -1.96 5.94 -3.57
C ASP A 335 -3.07 4.87 -3.44
N SER A 336 -3.55 4.31 -4.55
CA SER A 336 -4.54 3.22 -4.58
C SER A 336 -4.03 1.98 -3.85
N LEU A 337 -4.93 1.32 -3.12
CA LEU A 337 -4.68 0.01 -2.50
C LEU A 337 -4.62 -1.13 -3.52
N ASN A 338 -5.04 -0.90 -4.77
CA ASN A 338 -4.99 -1.87 -5.86
C ASN A 338 -3.81 -1.53 -6.81
N PRO A 339 -2.61 -2.08 -6.58
CA PRO A 339 -1.46 -1.87 -7.45
C PRO A 339 -1.66 -2.50 -8.83
N THR A 340 -2.30 -3.68 -8.91
CA THR A 340 -2.52 -4.41 -10.18
C THR A 340 -3.31 -3.58 -11.18
N MET A 341 -4.36 -2.89 -10.73
CA MET A 341 -5.12 -1.96 -11.57
C MET A 341 -4.24 -0.87 -12.18
N ILE A 342 -3.29 -0.31 -11.42
CA ILE A 342 -2.39 0.74 -11.90
C ILE A 342 -1.40 0.18 -12.93
N GLU A 343 -0.90 -1.02 -12.70
CA GLU A 343 -0.04 -1.74 -13.64
C GLU A 343 -0.75 -1.98 -14.98
N VAL A 344 -1.94 -2.57 -14.91
CA VAL A 344 -2.77 -2.89 -16.07
C VAL A 344 -3.16 -1.62 -16.83
N LEU A 345 -3.55 -0.56 -16.14
CA LEU A 345 -3.87 0.72 -16.78
C LEU A 345 -2.65 1.31 -17.51
N SER A 346 -1.48 1.29 -16.88
CA SER A 346 -0.25 1.79 -17.48
C SER A 346 0.09 1.02 -18.76
N ASN A 347 -0.04 -0.31 -18.72
CA ASN A 347 0.21 -1.17 -19.88
C ASN A 347 -0.83 -0.98 -20.99
N ASN A 348 -2.11 -0.83 -20.63
CA ASN A 348 -3.20 -0.65 -21.59
C ASN A 348 -3.18 0.72 -22.28
N LEU A 349 -2.57 1.74 -21.68
CA LEU A 349 -2.40 3.06 -22.29
C LEU A 349 -1.25 3.09 -23.31
N LEU A 350 -0.20 2.29 -23.11
CA LEU A 350 0.93 2.22 -24.03
C LEU A 350 0.46 1.71 -25.42
N GLY A 351 0.87 2.43 -26.47
CA GLY A 351 0.51 2.12 -27.86
C GLY A 351 -0.90 2.56 -28.26
N MET A 352 -1.69 3.16 -27.37
CA MET A 352 -3.03 3.64 -27.71
C MET A 352 -2.99 5.00 -28.42
N LYS A 353 -4.01 5.24 -29.25
CA LYS A 353 -4.25 6.58 -29.82
C LYS A 353 -4.55 7.57 -28.71
N TYR A 354 -3.91 8.73 -28.78
CA TYR A 354 -4.17 9.85 -27.86
C TYR A 354 -5.43 10.61 -28.28
N ASN A 355 -6.57 9.96 -28.11
CA ASN A 355 -7.92 10.48 -28.33
C ASN A 355 -8.91 9.79 -27.37
N GLU A 356 -10.17 10.24 -27.37
CA GLU A 356 -11.20 9.72 -26.44
C GLU A 356 -11.44 8.22 -26.62
N GLU A 357 -11.49 7.75 -27.86
CA GLU A 357 -11.67 6.34 -28.20
C GLU A 357 -10.52 5.48 -27.66
N GLY A 358 -9.27 5.85 -27.93
CA GLY A 358 -8.09 5.11 -27.50
C GLY A 358 -7.96 5.02 -25.98
N ILE A 359 -8.20 6.13 -25.28
CA ILE A 359 -8.19 6.14 -23.81
C ILE A 359 -9.36 5.32 -23.24
N SER A 360 -10.55 5.41 -23.85
CA SER A 360 -11.71 4.62 -23.42
C SER A 360 -11.46 3.12 -23.56
N ILE A 361 -10.87 2.67 -24.68
CA ILE A 361 -10.48 1.27 -24.88
C ILE A 361 -9.48 0.81 -23.81
N ALA A 362 -8.47 1.63 -23.50
CA ALA A 362 -7.49 1.31 -22.45
C ALA A 362 -8.14 1.10 -21.07
N ILE A 363 -9.10 1.96 -20.74
CA ILE A 363 -9.84 1.88 -19.47
C ILE A 363 -10.76 0.66 -19.45
N GLU A 364 -11.51 0.38 -20.52
CA GLU A 364 -12.36 -0.82 -20.60
C GLU A 364 -11.54 -2.11 -20.42
N ARG A 365 -10.35 -2.21 -21.05
CA ARG A 365 -9.43 -3.34 -20.88
C ARG A 365 -8.89 -3.49 -19.45
N THR A 366 -8.88 -2.40 -18.68
CA THR A 366 -8.42 -2.42 -17.28
C THR A 366 -9.49 -2.96 -16.34
N LYS A 367 -10.78 -2.87 -16.71
CA LYS A 367 -11.90 -3.36 -15.89
C LYS A 367 -12.02 -4.88 -15.87
N THR A 368 -11.53 -5.56 -16.91
CA THR A 368 -11.72 -7.01 -17.11
C THR A 368 -10.68 -7.87 -16.38
N CYS A 369 -9.89 -7.29 -15.46
CA CYS A 369 -8.81 -7.97 -14.76
C CYS A 369 -9.15 -8.34 -13.31
#